data_AF-A0A1Y0NBJ8-F1
#
_entry.id   AF-A0A1Y0NBJ8-F1
#
_cell.length_a   1.000
_cell.length_b   1.000
_cell.length_c   1.000
_cell.angle_alpha   90.00
_cell.angle_beta   90.00
_cell.angle_gamma   90.00
#
_symmetry.space_group_name_H-M   'P 1'
#
loop_
_entity.id
_entity.type
_entity.pdbx_description
1 polymer ?
#
loop_
_entity_poly.entity_id
_entity_poly.type
_entity_poly.pdbx_seq_one_letter_code
_entity_poly.pdbx_strand_id
1 'polypeptide(L)'
;MKKFVIAGLLLAASGLTLAAGAQGSGPSPYTECGIGASIFKDTDWAAATSNVTWDLGTTALSSASYSPEMCSPKKVKAAMLIRDNYAQISEEIARGQGDHLSAALEVFGCSAVAQPVAATQVRGEFGRMVSTSSYGGQSQIQKAGQMYQVIQSAAQGRCGA
;
A
#
# COMPACT_ATOMS: atom_id res chain seq x y z
N MET A 1 -44.99 56.40 -1.06
CA MET A 1 -44.22 56.09 -2.28
C MET A 1 -43.21 54.99 -1.95
N LYS A 2 -43.14 53.96 -2.81
CA LYS A 2 -42.19 52.82 -2.85
C LYS A 2 -42.12 51.90 -1.61
N LYS A 3 -42.59 50.64 -1.64
CA LYS A 3 -42.24 49.45 -2.46
C LYS A 3 -40.93 48.76 -2.03
N PHE A 4 -41.10 47.54 -1.49
CA PHE A 4 -40.22 46.36 -1.49
C PHE A 4 -38.83 46.53 -0.83
N VAL A 5 -38.30 45.57 -0.07
CA VAL A 5 -37.54 44.43 -0.63
C VAL A 5 -37.01 43.53 0.52
N ILE A 6 -37.34 42.23 0.43
CA ILE A 6 -36.56 41.03 0.78
C ILE A 6 -36.41 40.63 2.27
N ALA A 7 -37.32 39.75 2.69
CA ALA A 7 -36.95 38.56 3.43
C ALA A 7 -36.15 37.63 2.49
N GLY A 8 -34.95 37.20 2.89
CA GLY A 8 -34.13 36.32 2.05
C GLY A 8 -32.84 35.87 2.71
N LEU A 9 -32.82 34.59 3.06
CA LEU A 9 -31.66 33.73 3.34
C LEU A 9 -30.62 34.27 4.34
N LEU A 10 -30.85 33.92 5.61
CA LEU A 10 -29.74 33.54 6.49
C LEU A 10 -29.05 32.32 5.85
N LEU A 11 -28.01 32.55 5.06
CA LEU A 11 -27.02 31.52 4.76
C LEU A 11 -26.39 31.12 6.10
N ALA A 12 -26.93 30.07 6.70
CA ALA A 12 -26.21 29.29 7.69
C ALA A 12 -24.99 28.72 6.97
N ALA A 13 -23.88 29.46 7.04
CA ALA A 13 -22.55 28.89 6.85
C ALA A 13 -22.34 27.93 8.02
N SER A 14 -22.90 26.73 7.90
CA SER A 14 -22.45 25.57 8.66
C SER A 14 -21.03 25.31 8.20
N GLY A 15 -20.09 26.04 8.79
CA GLY A 15 -18.68 25.74 8.72
C GLY A 15 -18.53 24.34 9.28
N LEU A 16 -18.47 23.36 8.39
CA LEU A 16 -18.11 22.00 8.71
C LEU A 16 -16.65 22.07 9.14
N THR A 17 -16.41 22.31 10.43
CA THR A 17 -15.09 22.20 11.02
C THR A 17 -14.70 20.73 10.94
N LEU A 18 -14.00 20.37 9.85
CA LEU A 18 -13.28 19.11 9.77
C LEU A 18 -12.25 19.13 10.91
N ALA A 19 -12.57 18.45 12.00
CA ALA A 19 -11.61 18.13 13.03
C ALA A 19 -10.53 17.27 12.39
N ALA A 20 -9.40 17.88 12.03
CA ALA A 20 -8.17 17.17 11.74
C ALA A 20 -7.68 16.56 13.05
N GLY A 21 -8.25 15.41 13.42
CA GLY A 21 -7.69 14.55 14.45
C GLY A 21 -6.26 14.22 14.06
N ALA A 22 -5.36 14.15 15.05
CA ALA A 22 -3.98 13.74 14.82
C ALA A 22 -3.98 12.38 14.12
N GLN A 23 -3.66 12.38 12.83
CA GLN A 23 -3.55 11.20 12.01
C GLN A 23 -2.51 10.30 12.68
N GLY A 24 -2.91 9.09 13.08
CA GLY A 24 -1.94 8.08 13.50
C GLY A 24 -0.87 7.95 12.42
N SER A 25 0.39 7.78 12.82
CA SER A 25 1.57 7.84 11.94
C SER A 25 1.65 6.73 10.87
N GLY A 26 0.56 5.99 10.66
CA GLY A 26 0.42 4.96 9.63
C GLY A 26 -0.29 5.49 8.38
N PRO A 27 -0.08 4.86 7.21
CA PRO A 27 -0.72 5.27 5.96
C PRO A 27 -2.25 5.25 6.08
N SER A 28 -2.90 6.34 5.65
CA SER A 28 -4.36 6.46 5.76
C SER A 28 -5.04 5.65 4.66
N PRO A 29 -5.98 4.74 5.00
CA PRO A 29 -6.75 4.02 3.98
C PRO A 29 -7.57 4.98 3.11
N TYR A 30 -7.95 6.15 3.63
CA TYR A 30 -8.69 7.15 2.87
C TYR A 30 -7.86 7.84 1.77
N THR A 31 -6.53 7.85 1.89
CA THR A 31 -5.65 8.44 0.87
C THR A 31 -5.06 7.37 -0.04
N GLU A 32 -4.78 6.19 0.52
CA GLU A 32 -4.10 5.11 -0.19
C GLU A 32 -5.01 4.01 -0.73
N CYS A 33 -6.27 3.89 -0.29
CA CYS A 33 -7.16 2.82 -0.73
C CYS A 33 -8.42 3.37 -1.42
N GLY A 34 -9.15 2.50 -2.10
CA GLY A 34 -10.47 2.81 -2.65
C GLY A 34 -10.45 3.64 -3.94
N ILE A 35 -11.64 4.04 -4.38
CA ILE A 35 -11.83 4.71 -5.67
C ILE A 35 -11.14 6.07 -5.70
N GLY A 36 -11.16 6.80 -4.58
CA GLY A 36 -10.47 8.08 -4.46
C GLY A 36 -8.97 7.98 -4.74
N ALA A 37 -8.30 6.97 -4.18
CA ALA A 37 -6.88 6.72 -4.43
C ALA A 37 -6.61 6.31 -5.89
N SER A 38 -7.55 5.61 -6.54
CA SER A 38 -7.41 5.20 -7.95
C SER A 38 -7.51 6.38 -8.94
N ILE A 39 -8.33 7.39 -8.62
CA ILE A 39 -8.57 8.58 -9.44
C ILE A 39 -7.51 9.65 -9.14
N PHE A 40 -7.24 9.92 -7.87
CA PHE A 40 -6.36 10.99 -7.39
C PHE A 40 -5.03 10.41 -6.88
N LYS A 41 -4.25 9.83 -7.78
CA LYS A 41 -3.02 9.08 -7.44
C LYS A 41 -1.94 9.89 -6.72
N ASP A 42 -1.87 11.19 -6.98
CA ASP A 42 -0.83 12.09 -6.45
C ASP A 42 -1.40 13.22 -5.57
N THR A 43 -2.70 13.16 -5.25
CA THR A 43 -3.41 14.24 -4.55
C THR A 43 -4.21 13.69 -3.36
N ASP A 44 -3.53 13.46 -2.23
CA ASP A 44 -4.07 12.80 -1.03
C ASP A 44 -5.38 13.42 -0.52
N TRP A 45 -5.47 14.75 -0.46
CA TRP A 45 -6.68 15.42 0.03
C TRP A 45 -7.88 15.19 -0.89
N ALA A 46 -7.66 15.09 -2.20
CA ALA A 46 -8.69 14.82 -3.18
C ALA A 46 -9.08 13.32 -3.14
N ALA A 47 -8.12 12.42 -2.96
CA ALA A 47 -8.37 11.00 -2.73
C ALA A 47 -9.24 10.78 -1.48
N ALA A 48 -8.88 11.39 -0.35
CA ALA A 48 -9.64 11.31 0.89
C ALA A 48 -11.04 11.89 0.74
N THR A 49 -11.17 13.09 0.17
CA THR A 49 -12.47 13.73 -0.04
C THR A 49 -13.36 12.89 -0.97
N SER A 50 -12.80 12.32 -2.03
CA SER A 50 -13.53 11.47 -2.95
C SER A 50 -13.96 10.15 -2.33
N ASN A 51 -13.11 9.50 -1.53
CA ASN A 51 -13.47 8.29 -0.81
C ASN A 51 -14.59 8.56 0.20
N VAL A 52 -14.52 9.67 0.94
CA VAL A 52 -15.60 10.09 1.85
C VAL A 52 -16.88 10.39 1.07
N THR A 53 -16.79 11.06 -0.08
CA THR A 53 -17.97 11.44 -0.88
C THR A 53 -18.66 10.25 -1.54
N TRP A 54 -17.90 9.28 -2.05
CA TRP A 54 -18.45 8.16 -2.81
C TRP A 54 -19.20 7.16 -1.92
N ASP A 55 -18.64 6.84 -0.74
CA ASP A 55 -19.22 5.82 0.13
C ASP A 55 -18.79 5.92 1.60
N LEU A 56 -18.48 7.14 2.07
CA LEU A 56 -17.92 7.41 3.41
C LEU A 56 -16.60 6.66 3.68
N GLY A 57 -15.91 6.25 2.62
CA GLY A 57 -14.69 5.46 2.65
C GLY A 57 -14.90 4.00 3.02
N THR A 58 -16.13 3.46 2.96
CA THR A 58 -16.38 2.04 3.21
C THR A 58 -15.65 1.15 2.20
N THR A 59 -15.53 1.56 0.94
CA THR A 59 -14.68 0.84 -0.02
C THR A 59 -13.20 0.98 0.31
N ALA A 60 -12.75 2.16 0.74
CA ALA A 60 -11.37 2.38 1.14
C ALA A 60 -10.98 1.50 2.35
N LEU A 61 -11.83 1.44 3.38
CA LEU A 61 -11.66 0.60 4.57
C LEU A 61 -11.74 -0.90 4.24
N SER A 62 -12.71 -1.30 3.41
CA SER A 62 -12.84 -2.69 2.97
C SER A 62 -11.61 -3.11 2.16
N SER A 63 -11.13 -2.26 1.25
CA SER A 63 -9.91 -2.52 0.47
C SER A 63 -8.68 -2.64 1.36
N ALA A 64 -8.54 -1.76 2.35
CA ALA A 64 -7.47 -1.83 3.34
C ALA A 64 -7.53 -3.11 4.19
N SER A 65 -8.73 -3.63 4.45
CA SER A 65 -8.94 -4.83 5.26
C SER A 65 -8.72 -6.12 4.48
N TYR A 66 -9.19 -6.18 3.23
CA TYR A 66 -9.14 -7.39 2.41
C TYR A 66 -7.89 -7.48 1.54
N SER A 67 -7.31 -6.36 1.11
CA SER A 67 -6.18 -6.33 0.18
C SER A 67 -5.28 -5.11 0.41
N PRO A 68 -4.66 -4.99 1.60
CA PRO A 68 -3.83 -3.83 1.96
C PRO A 68 -2.66 -3.60 1.00
N GLU A 69 -2.12 -4.66 0.39
CA GLU A 69 -1.11 -4.57 -0.66
C GLU A 69 -1.58 -3.88 -1.94
N MET A 70 -2.88 -3.90 -2.25
CA MET A 70 -3.43 -3.30 -3.47
C MET A 70 -3.82 -1.83 -3.30
N CYS A 71 -3.72 -1.31 -2.08
CA CYS A 71 -3.98 0.09 -1.81
C CYS A 71 -2.92 1.00 -2.43
N SER A 72 -1.65 0.81 -2.06
CA SER A 72 -0.59 1.71 -2.52
C SER A 72 -0.11 1.36 -3.95
N PRO A 73 -0.04 2.32 -4.88
CA PRO A 73 0.55 2.11 -6.20
C PRO A 73 1.99 1.57 -6.15
N LYS A 74 2.76 1.97 -5.14
CA LYS A 74 4.13 1.45 -4.92
C LYS A 74 4.11 -0.04 -4.58
N LYS A 75 3.18 -0.46 -3.71
CA LYS A 75 3.01 -1.87 -3.32
C LYS A 75 2.50 -2.73 -4.49
N VAL A 76 1.60 -2.20 -5.31
CA VAL A 76 1.18 -2.85 -6.57
C VAL A 76 2.35 -3.03 -7.52
N LYS A 77 3.20 -2.00 -7.68
CA LYS A 77 4.41 -2.09 -8.51
C LYS A 77 5.41 -3.13 -7.98
N ALA A 78 5.60 -3.21 -6.67
CA ALA A 78 6.40 -4.27 -6.05
C ALA A 78 5.82 -5.66 -6.32
N ALA A 79 4.51 -5.84 -6.16
CA ALA A 79 3.83 -7.10 -6.44
C ALA A 79 3.99 -7.52 -7.92
N MET A 80 3.88 -6.59 -8.85
CA MET A 80 4.12 -6.84 -10.27
C MET A 80 5.57 -7.22 -10.55
N LEU A 81 6.53 -6.46 -10.01
CA LEU A 81 7.97 -6.75 -10.15
C LEU A 81 8.30 -8.17 -9.67
N ILE A 82 7.76 -8.55 -8.50
CA ILE A 82 7.98 -9.86 -7.87
C ILE A 82 7.34 -10.98 -8.68
N ARG A 83 6.10 -10.77 -9.16
CA ARG A 83 5.41 -11.75 -10.00
C ARG A 83 6.17 -11.99 -11.30
N ASP A 84 6.58 -10.93 -11.97
CA ASP A 84 7.16 -10.98 -13.31
C ASP A 84 8.62 -11.50 -13.29
N ASN A 85 9.34 -11.29 -12.18
CA ASN A 85 10.74 -11.72 -11.99
C ASN A 85 10.90 -12.80 -10.92
N TYR A 86 9.85 -13.56 -10.63
CA TYR A 86 9.83 -14.53 -9.53
C TYR A 86 11.02 -15.51 -9.58
N ALA A 87 11.35 -16.04 -10.76
CA ALA A 87 12.43 -17.01 -10.90
C ALA A 87 13.80 -16.38 -10.57
N GLN A 88 14.08 -15.21 -11.13
CA GLN A 88 15.30 -14.44 -10.91
C GLN A 88 15.43 -14.05 -9.44
N ILE A 89 14.36 -13.51 -8.85
CA ILE A 89 14.33 -13.13 -7.43
C ILE A 89 14.53 -14.36 -6.55
N SER A 90 13.93 -15.51 -6.87
CA SER A 90 14.11 -16.73 -6.07
C SER A 90 15.58 -17.20 -6.05
N GLU A 91 16.28 -17.08 -7.18
CA GLU A 91 17.70 -17.41 -7.28
C GLU A 91 18.55 -16.39 -6.53
N GLU A 92 18.26 -15.10 -6.68
CA GLU A 92 18.96 -14.02 -5.99
C GLU A 92 18.76 -14.08 -4.47
N ILE A 93 17.57 -14.47 -4.00
CA ILE A 93 17.31 -14.77 -2.58
C ILE A 93 18.20 -15.93 -2.12
N ALA A 94 18.32 -17.01 -2.91
CA ALA A 94 19.19 -18.13 -2.57
C ALA A 94 20.68 -17.75 -2.56
N ARG A 95 21.10 -16.84 -3.44
CA ARG A 95 22.46 -16.26 -3.44
C ARG A 95 22.66 -15.27 -2.27
N GLY A 96 21.58 -14.65 -1.80
CA GLY A 96 21.57 -13.60 -0.78
C GLY A 96 21.80 -12.19 -1.34
N GLN A 97 21.90 -12.04 -2.65
CA GLN A 97 22.14 -10.77 -3.35
C GLN A 97 21.69 -10.85 -4.81
N GLY A 98 21.31 -9.72 -5.38
CA GLY A 98 20.99 -9.57 -6.80
C GLY A 98 20.18 -8.32 -7.11
N ASP A 99 20.12 -7.96 -8.39
CA ASP A 99 19.56 -6.68 -8.84
C ASP A 99 18.03 -6.64 -8.71
N HIS A 100 17.33 -7.75 -8.98
CA HIS A 100 15.86 -7.80 -8.89
C HIS A 100 15.39 -7.82 -7.44
N LEU A 101 16.12 -8.52 -6.56
CA LEU A 101 15.87 -8.51 -5.13
C LEU A 101 16.12 -7.13 -4.52
N SER A 102 17.22 -6.47 -4.88
CA SER A 102 17.52 -5.11 -4.44
C SER A 102 16.46 -4.12 -4.92
N ALA A 103 16.04 -4.21 -6.18
CA ALA A 103 14.97 -3.38 -6.73
C ALA A 103 13.64 -3.61 -5.99
N ALA A 104 13.29 -4.87 -5.68
CA ALA A 104 12.09 -5.16 -4.90
C ALA A 104 12.15 -4.52 -3.51
N LEU A 105 13.29 -4.65 -2.80
CA LEU A 105 13.51 -4.04 -1.49
C LEU A 105 13.48 -2.50 -1.55
N GLU A 106 14.03 -1.91 -2.61
CA GLU A 106 13.99 -0.46 -2.83
C GLU A 106 12.54 0.05 -3.01
N VAL A 107 11.69 -0.68 -3.72
CA VAL A 107 10.27 -0.31 -3.85
C VAL A 107 9.55 -0.34 -2.49
N PHE A 108 10.02 -1.18 -1.55
CA PHE A 108 9.56 -1.17 -0.15
C PHE A 108 10.28 -0.15 0.75
N GLY A 109 11.06 0.77 0.18
CA GLY A 109 11.70 1.87 0.92
C GLY A 109 13.00 1.48 1.63
N CYS A 110 13.61 0.35 1.28
CA CYS A 110 14.88 -0.05 1.87
C CYS A 110 16.03 0.79 1.29
N SER A 111 16.79 1.46 2.16
CA SER A 111 18.05 2.10 1.77
C SER A 111 19.12 1.05 1.44
N ALA A 112 20.14 1.44 0.67
CA ALA A 112 21.27 0.57 0.35
C ALA A 112 21.96 -0.04 1.58
N VAL A 113 21.89 0.63 2.74
CA VAL A 113 22.46 0.15 4.01
C VAL A 113 21.56 -0.92 4.66
N ALA A 114 20.24 -0.81 4.53
CA ALA A 114 19.28 -1.76 5.09
C ALA A 114 19.10 -3.01 4.22
N GLN A 115 19.37 -2.92 2.92
CA GLN A 115 19.17 -3.99 1.95
C GLN A 115 19.87 -5.32 2.30
N PRO A 116 21.17 -5.39 2.69
CA PRO A 116 21.83 -6.66 2.99
C PRO A 116 21.19 -7.40 4.18
N VAL A 117 20.78 -6.63 5.18
CA VAL A 117 20.15 -7.15 6.40
C VAL A 117 18.74 -7.63 6.08
N ALA A 118 17.97 -6.88 5.30
CA ALA A 118 16.67 -7.31 4.79
C ALA A 118 16.77 -8.56 3.91
N ALA A 119 17.72 -8.61 2.96
CA ALA A 119 17.94 -9.75 2.07
C ALA A 119 18.26 -11.05 2.84
N THR A 120 19.05 -10.95 3.92
CA THR A 120 19.35 -12.09 4.80
C THR A 120 18.08 -12.63 5.47
N GLN A 121 17.20 -11.74 5.94
CA GLN A 121 15.92 -12.15 6.54
C GLN A 121 14.97 -12.75 5.50
N VAL A 122 14.87 -12.13 4.31
CA VAL A 122 14.10 -12.67 3.18
C VAL A 122 14.56 -14.09 2.87
N ARG A 123 15.86 -14.34 2.79
CA ARG A 123 16.41 -15.68 2.55
C ARG A 123 16.00 -16.70 3.61
N GLY A 124 16.04 -16.33 4.88
CA GLY A 124 15.63 -17.21 5.98
C GLY A 124 14.15 -17.59 5.90
N GLU A 125 13.27 -16.58 5.78
CA GLU A 125 11.83 -16.79 5.72
C GLU A 125 11.38 -17.48 4.43
N PHE A 126 11.99 -17.11 3.29
CA PHE A 126 11.75 -17.77 2.01
C PHE A 126 12.18 -19.24 2.06
N GLY A 127 13.34 -19.54 2.65
CA GLY A 127 13.81 -20.90 2.90
C GLY A 127 12.82 -21.73 3.72
N ARG A 128 12.24 -21.13 4.76
CA ARG A 128 11.20 -21.77 5.59
C ARG A 128 9.92 -22.02 4.81
N MET A 129 9.50 -21.06 3.98
CA MET A 129 8.33 -21.15 3.12
C MET A 129 8.47 -22.26 2.07
N VAL A 130 9.59 -22.33 1.35
CA VAL A 130 9.82 -23.37 0.32
C VAL A 130 9.94 -24.78 0.92
N SER A 131 10.33 -24.88 2.19
CA SER A 131 10.42 -26.15 2.92
C SER A 131 9.06 -26.68 3.40
N THR A 132 7.97 -25.91 3.22
CA THR A 132 6.62 -26.39 3.55
C THR A 132 6.15 -27.40 2.51
N SER A 133 5.51 -28.48 2.98
CA SER A 133 5.03 -29.57 2.10
C SER A 133 3.98 -29.12 1.09
N SER A 134 3.25 -28.04 1.37
CA SER A 134 2.25 -27.47 0.47
C SER A 134 2.83 -26.63 -0.66
N TYR A 135 4.11 -26.23 -0.58
CA TYR A 135 4.73 -25.32 -1.55
C TYR A 135 4.78 -25.89 -2.98
N GLY A 136 5.07 -27.18 -3.11
CA GLY A 136 5.17 -27.85 -4.40
C GLY A 136 3.88 -27.80 -5.22
N GLY A 137 2.72 -27.86 -4.55
CA GLY A 137 1.39 -27.85 -5.18
C GLY A 137 0.80 -26.46 -5.46
N GLN A 138 1.48 -25.38 -5.07
CA GLN A 138 0.99 -24.02 -5.26
C GLN A 138 1.16 -23.53 -6.71
N SER A 139 0.20 -22.73 -7.17
CA SER A 139 0.30 -22.01 -8.45
C SER A 139 1.40 -20.95 -8.40
N GLN A 140 1.86 -20.50 -9.57
CA GLN A 140 2.88 -19.44 -9.67
C GLN A 140 2.44 -18.15 -8.96
N ILE A 141 1.17 -17.77 -9.10
CA ILE A 141 0.62 -16.57 -8.45
C ILE A 141 0.62 -16.72 -6.93
N GLN A 142 0.31 -17.90 -6.41
CA GLN A 142 0.38 -18.18 -4.97
C GLN A 142 1.82 -18.07 -4.46
N LYS A 143 2.79 -18.65 -5.18
CA LYS A 143 4.21 -18.58 -4.83
C LYS A 143 4.75 -17.15 -4.87
N ALA A 144 4.39 -16.37 -5.89
CA ALA A 144 4.76 -14.96 -6.01
C ALA A 144 4.12 -14.12 -4.90
N GLY A 145 2.85 -14.38 -4.56
CA GLY A 145 2.16 -13.73 -3.44
C GLY A 145 2.84 -14.01 -2.10
N GLN A 146 3.23 -15.26 -1.84
CA GLN A 146 3.95 -15.58 -0.61
C GLN A 146 5.36 -14.97 -0.59
N MET A 147 6.07 -14.95 -1.72
CA MET A 147 7.35 -14.23 -1.83
C MET A 147 7.19 -12.74 -1.55
N TYR A 148 6.14 -12.10 -2.06
CA TYR A 148 5.81 -10.71 -1.76
C TYR A 148 5.63 -10.49 -0.25
N GLN A 149 4.88 -11.35 0.42
CA GLN A 149 4.65 -11.26 1.87
C GLN A 149 5.97 -11.42 2.66
N VAL A 150 6.85 -12.33 2.22
CA VAL A 150 8.19 -12.50 2.82
C VAL A 150 9.04 -11.24 2.65
N ILE A 151 9.08 -10.65 1.46
CA ILE A 151 9.87 -9.44 1.21
C ILE A 151 9.30 -8.24 1.97
N GLN A 152 7.98 -8.08 1.96
CA GLN A 152 7.29 -7.00 2.66
C GLN A 152 7.53 -7.09 4.18
N SER A 153 7.39 -8.28 4.79
CA SER A 153 7.61 -8.46 6.23
C SER A 153 9.07 -8.20 6.64
N ALA A 154 10.05 -8.56 5.80
CA ALA A 154 11.45 -8.23 6.02
C ALA A 154 11.72 -6.72 5.92
N ALA A 155 10.96 -6.00 5.11
CA ALA A 155 11.09 -4.55 4.93
C ALA A 155 10.44 -3.75 6.07
N GLN A 156 9.26 -4.15 6.56
CA GLN A 156 8.44 -3.40 7.54
C GLN A 156 9.15 -3.04 8.86
N GLY A 157 10.18 -3.78 9.26
CA GLY A 157 10.94 -3.50 10.50
C GLY A 157 12.29 -2.80 10.29
N ARG A 158 12.68 -2.52 9.04
CA ARG A 158 14.07 -2.18 8.67
C ARG A 158 14.18 -1.09 7.62
N CYS A 159 13.10 -0.84 6.90
CA CYS A 159 13.04 0.04 5.76
C CYS A 159 12.03 1.16 6.06
N GLY A 160 12.30 2.37 5.57
CA GLY A 160 11.45 3.53 5.84
C GLY A 160 10.09 3.33 5.19
N ALA A 161 9.06 3.16 6.02
CA ALA A 161 7.67 2.98 5.61
C ALA A 161 7.16 4.17 4.79
#